data_AF-A0A7Y2BWC4-F1
#
_entry.id   AF-A0A7Y2BWC4-F1
#
_cell.length_a   1.000
_cell.length_b   1.000
_cell.length_c   1.000
_cell.angle_alpha   90.00
_cell.angle_beta   90.00
_cell.angle_gamma   90.00
#
_symmetry.space_group_name_H-M   'P 1'
#
loop_
_entity.id
_entity.type
_entity.pdbx_description
1 polymer ?
#
loop_
_entity_poly.entity_id
_entity_poly.type
_entity_poly.pdbx_seq_one_letter_code
_entity_poly.pdbx_strand_id
1 'polypeptide(L)'
;MRKSFPVLLFIILRFCLNGQETDTNWYSTYEHNGISIQNSYPKGGPYPAPVTQHYNYSYLVFFSRIINATEKPFEIALNFSADSVAIPQSPDTFMKLFLPPDTMTLEKQDLFSYGITKLASLDKPTSFSRILKPEEECLFYVVAIFYQTTPSPWHNNRGGNRAELVLEGNDLYYNIPPQINSIYCGQINSPF
;
A
#
# COMPACT_ATOMS: atom_id res chain seq x y z
N MET A 1 -14.99 -46.75 -56.66
CA MET A 1 -15.68 -47.15 -55.41
C MET A 1 -14.97 -46.51 -54.22
N ARG A 2 -15.66 -45.55 -53.58
CA ARG A 2 -15.68 -45.13 -52.14
C ARG A 2 -14.72 -45.92 -51.21
N LYS A 3 -13.83 -45.33 -50.41
CA LYS A 3 -14.02 -44.66 -49.09
C LYS A 3 -12.60 -44.29 -48.58
N SER A 4 -12.21 -43.07 -48.19
CA SER A 4 -12.51 -42.29 -46.97
C SER A 4 -11.18 -41.96 -46.25
N PHE A 5 -10.85 -40.67 -46.13
CA PHE A 5 -9.81 -40.10 -45.25
C PHE A 5 -10.21 -40.18 -43.77
N PRO A 6 -9.24 -40.14 -42.82
CA PRO A 6 -9.13 -38.96 -41.96
C PRO A 6 -7.64 -38.60 -41.69
N VAL A 7 -7.15 -37.40 -42.00
CA VAL A 7 -7.20 -36.16 -41.18
C VAL A 7 -7.30 -36.43 -39.68
N LEU A 8 -6.15 -36.65 -39.03
CA LEU A 8 -6.07 -36.56 -37.57
C LEU A 8 -5.68 -35.12 -37.19
N LEU A 9 -6.68 -34.45 -36.67
CA LEU A 9 -6.74 -33.09 -36.14
C LEU A 9 -5.76 -32.94 -34.96
N PHE A 10 -4.70 -32.15 -35.12
CA PHE A 10 -3.91 -31.64 -33.98
C PHE A 10 -4.77 -30.61 -33.24
N ILE A 11 -5.56 -31.07 -32.27
CA ILE A 11 -6.29 -30.18 -31.36
C ILE A 11 -5.27 -29.52 -30.44
N ILE A 12 -5.16 -28.23 -30.67
CA ILE A 12 -4.53 -27.19 -29.88
C ILE A 12 -4.78 -27.40 -28.38
N LEU A 13 -3.72 -27.72 -27.63
CA LEU A 13 -3.71 -27.59 -26.17
C LEU A 13 -3.61 -26.08 -25.84
N ARG A 14 -4.76 -25.40 -25.82
CA ARG A 14 -4.88 -24.07 -25.20
C ARG A 14 -5.96 -24.16 -24.14
N PHE A 15 -5.71 -23.42 -23.06
CA PHE A 15 -6.52 -23.24 -21.85
C PHE A 15 -6.27 -24.33 -20.79
N CYS A 16 -5.82 -24.03 -19.56
CA CYS A 16 -5.87 -22.78 -18.81
C CYS A 16 -4.54 -22.50 -18.12
N LEU A 17 -3.87 -21.40 -18.47
CA LEU A 17 -3.09 -20.66 -17.47
C LEU A 17 -4.12 -19.96 -16.59
N ASN A 18 -4.70 -20.70 -15.64
CA ASN A 18 -5.18 -20.04 -14.44
C ASN A 18 -3.90 -19.62 -13.73
N GLY A 19 -3.49 -18.37 -13.97
CA GLY A 19 -2.58 -17.70 -13.04
C GLY A 19 -3.17 -17.93 -11.66
N GLN A 20 -2.37 -18.48 -10.76
CA GLN A 20 -2.76 -18.69 -9.37
C GLN A 20 -3.33 -17.35 -8.89
N GLU A 21 -4.63 -17.27 -8.57
CA GLU A 21 -5.11 -16.16 -7.76
C GLU A 21 -4.33 -16.29 -6.45
N THR A 22 -3.35 -15.42 -6.27
CA THR A 22 -2.69 -15.25 -4.99
C THR A 22 -3.74 -14.69 -4.07
N ASP A 23 -4.47 -15.57 -3.38
CA ASP A 23 -5.52 -15.20 -2.44
C ASP A 23 -4.90 -14.30 -1.38
N THR A 24 -5.09 -13.00 -1.57
CA THR A 24 -4.50 -11.97 -0.74
C THR A 24 -5.48 -11.69 0.38
N ASN A 25 -5.11 -12.04 1.60
CA ASN A 25 -5.90 -11.67 2.77
C ASN A 25 -5.76 -10.16 3.03
N TRP A 26 -6.70 -9.39 2.50
CA TRP A 26 -6.81 -7.95 2.73
C TRP A 26 -7.27 -7.66 4.17
N TYR A 27 -6.72 -6.59 4.75
CA TYR A 27 -7.17 -6.10 6.05
C TYR A 27 -8.52 -5.39 5.92
N SER A 28 -8.63 -4.50 4.93
CA SER A 28 -9.87 -3.83 4.59
C SER A 28 -10.01 -3.69 3.09
N THR A 29 -11.26 -3.69 2.65
CA THR A 29 -11.66 -3.42 1.28
C THR A 29 -12.77 -2.39 1.31
N TYR A 30 -12.61 -1.33 0.54
CA TYR A 30 -13.61 -0.30 0.31
C TYR A 30 -14.04 -0.36 -1.15
N GLU A 31 -15.34 -0.28 -1.41
CA GLU A 31 -15.89 -0.25 -2.77
C GLU A 31 -16.97 0.82 -2.87
N HIS A 32 -16.80 1.76 -3.80
CA HIS A 32 -17.79 2.79 -4.05
C HIS A 32 -17.69 3.31 -5.49
N ASN A 33 -18.81 3.42 -6.19
CA ASN A 33 -18.92 3.95 -7.54
C ASN A 33 -17.88 3.39 -8.54
N GLY A 34 -17.58 2.08 -8.45
CA GLY A 34 -16.61 1.41 -9.32
C GLY A 34 -15.14 1.70 -9.00
N ILE A 35 -14.84 2.31 -7.84
CA ILE A 35 -13.48 2.40 -7.29
C ILE A 35 -13.39 1.40 -6.15
N SER A 36 -12.39 0.51 -6.21
CA SER A 36 -12.06 -0.41 -5.12
C SER A 36 -10.71 -0.07 -4.52
N ILE A 37 -10.63 0.03 -3.19
CA ILE A 37 -9.40 0.26 -2.44
C ILE A 37 -9.21 -0.91 -1.47
N GLN A 38 -8.10 -1.61 -1.60
CA GLN A 38 -7.75 -2.74 -0.75
C GLN A 38 -6.48 -2.42 0.04
N ASN A 39 -6.46 -2.69 1.33
CA ASN A 39 -5.36 -2.35 2.23
C ASN A 39 -4.77 -3.60 2.88
N SER A 40 -3.44 -3.66 2.96
CA SER A 40 -2.74 -4.79 3.55
C SER A 40 -2.69 -4.73 5.08
N TYR A 41 -2.44 -5.89 5.70
CA TYR A 41 -1.87 -5.94 7.04
C TYR A 41 -0.46 -5.29 7.08
N PRO A 42 0.08 -4.91 8.25
CA PRO A 42 1.46 -4.43 8.33
C PRO A 42 2.46 -5.57 8.20
N LYS A 43 3.64 -5.24 7.69
CA LYS A 43 4.88 -5.97 7.97
C LYS A 43 5.96 -4.99 8.42
N GLY A 44 6.87 -5.40 9.29
CA GLY A 44 7.94 -4.51 9.73
C GLY A 44 8.64 -4.99 10.99
N GLY A 45 9.32 -4.06 11.66
CA GLY A 45 10.14 -4.37 12.83
C GLY A 45 11.04 -3.20 13.24
N PRO A 46 12.17 -3.49 13.92
CA PRO A 46 13.18 -2.49 14.22
C PRO A 46 13.70 -1.82 12.95
N TYR A 47 13.89 -0.51 12.99
CA TYR A 47 14.36 0.23 11.83
C TYR A 47 15.81 -0.15 11.51
N PRO A 48 16.12 -0.60 10.27
CA PRO A 48 17.40 -1.24 9.97
C PRO A 48 18.52 -0.26 9.60
N ALA A 49 18.24 1.04 9.48
CA ALA A 49 19.23 2.03 9.09
C ALA A 49 19.83 2.76 10.32
N PRO A 50 21.02 3.35 10.19
CA PRO A 50 21.61 4.15 11.25
C PRO A 50 20.68 5.27 11.71
N VAL A 51 20.55 5.44 13.02
CA VAL A 51 19.75 6.48 13.66
C VAL A 51 20.61 7.21 14.67
N THR A 52 20.60 8.54 14.64
CA THR A 52 21.52 9.36 15.45
C THR A 52 20.83 10.43 16.28
N GLN A 53 19.54 10.70 16.04
CA GLN A 53 18.83 11.83 16.63
C GLN A 53 17.81 11.45 17.71
N HIS A 54 17.11 10.33 17.53
CA HIS A 54 16.03 9.89 18.41
C HIS A 54 16.23 8.45 18.88
N TYR A 55 15.30 7.97 19.71
CA TYR A 55 15.37 6.66 20.34
C TYR A 55 14.37 5.68 19.72
N ASN A 56 14.72 4.40 19.81
CA ASN A 56 13.86 3.26 19.53
C ASN A 56 13.13 3.33 18.17
N TYR A 57 13.86 3.50 17.07
CA TYR A 57 13.21 3.54 15.76
C TYR A 57 12.63 2.17 15.35
N SER A 58 11.41 2.20 14.85
CA SER A 58 10.75 1.05 14.23
C SER A 58 10.03 1.48 12.97
N TYR A 59 9.68 0.54 12.11
CA TYR A 59 8.90 0.81 10.92
C TYR A 59 7.84 -0.24 10.70
N LEU A 60 6.77 0.19 10.03
CA LEU A 60 5.77 -0.67 9.44
C LEU A 60 5.61 -0.31 7.97
N VAL A 61 5.46 -1.34 7.15
CA VAL A 61 5.21 -1.28 5.72
C VAL A 61 3.82 -1.80 5.52
N PHE A 62 3.04 -1.01 4.81
CA PHE A 62 1.74 -1.34 4.28
C PHE A 62 1.81 -1.26 2.77
N PHE A 63 0.83 -1.84 2.10
CA PHE A 63 0.53 -1.49 0.73
C PHE A 63 -0.97 -1.35 0.52
N SER A 64 -1.33 -0.50 -0.42
CA SER A 64 -2.71 -0.32 -0.87
C SER A 64 -2.79 -0.64 -2.35
N ARG A 65 -3.90 -1.23 -2.77
CA ARG A 65 -4.27 -1.45 -4.16
C ARG A 65 -5.50 -0.61 -4.47
N ILE A 66 -5.43 0.19 -5.53
CA ILE A 66 -6.59 0.92 -6.07
C ILE A 66 -6.91 0.33 -7.44
N ILE A 67 -8.17 -0.01 -7.66
CA ILE A 67 -8.67 -0.62 -8.90
C ILE A 67 -9.72 0.32 -9.50
N ASN A 68 -9.57 0.63 -10.78
CA ASN A 68 -10.56 1.39 -11.55
C ASN A 68 -11.50 0.43 -12.29
N ALA A 69 -12.66 0.15 -11.70
CA ALA A 69 -13.74 -0.60 -12.35
C ALA A 69 -14.78 0.33 -13.02
N THR A 70 -14.47 1.62 -13.20
CA THR A 70 -15.32 2.58 -13.90
C THR A 70 -15.03 2.60 -15.41
N GLU A 71 -15.91 3.20 -16.20
CA GLU A 71 -15.72 3.37 -17.64
C GLU A 71 -14.79 4.54 -18.01
N LYS A 72 -14.34 5.33 -17.03
CA LYS A 72 -13.54 6.55 -17.26
C LYS A 72 -12.19 6.47 -16.54
N PRO A 73 -11.14 7.10 -17.09
CA PRO A 73 -9.89 7.23 -16.36
C PRO A 73 -10.05 8.18 -15.17
N PHE A 74 -9.25 7.99 -14.12
CA PHE A 74 -9.06 8.97 -13.04
C PHE A 74 -7.59 9.07 -12.63
N GLU A 75 -7.20 10.22 -12.10
CA GLU A 75 -5.86 10.43 -11.53
C GLU A 75 -5.91 10.20 -10.01
N ILE A 76 -4.99 9.38 -9.51
CA ILE A 76 -4.67 9.31 -8.08
C ILE A 76 -3.49 10.24 -7.85
N ALA A 77 -3.63 11.17 -6.91
CA ALA A 77 -2.52 12.01 -6.45
C ALA A 77 -2.37 11.87 -4.94
N LEU A 78 -1.23 11.38 -4.48
CA LEU A 78 -0.87 11.18 -3.08
C LEU A 78 0.35 12.02 -2.69
N ASN A 79 0.34 12.54 -1.47
CA ASN A 79 1.44 13.29 -0.87
C ASN A 79 1.49 13.05 0.64
N PHE A 80 2.69 12.73 1.14
CA PHE A 80 3.00 12.80 2.57
C PHE A 80 4.11 13.83 2.80
N SER A 81 3.85 14.78 3.70
CA SER A 81 4.71 15.94 3.97
C SER A 81 6.02 15.62 4.71
N ALA A 82 6.22 14.37 5.17
CA ALA A 82 7.31 13.96 6.07
C ALA A 82 7.33 14.65 7.45
N ASP A 83 6.30 15.44 7.77
CA ASP A 83 6.10 16.00 9.10
C ASP A 83 5.83 14.89 10.10
N SER A 84 6.26 15.11 11.34
CA SER A 84 6.02 14.19 12.43
C SER A 84 4.59 14.33 12.94
N VAL A 85 3.85 13.23 12.96
CA VAL A 85 2.54 13.09 13.60
C VAL A 85 2.75 12.56 15.01
N ALA A 86 2.26 13.28 16.01
CA ALA A 86 2.28 12.80 17.39
C ALA A 86 1.29 11.64 17.55
N ILE A 87 1.70 10.57 18.23
CA ILE A 87 0.82 9.42 18.50
C ILE A 87 0.00 9.70 19.77
N PRO A 88 -1.34 9.77 19.70
CA PRO A 88 -2.17 9.96 20.89
C PRO A 88 -1.92 8.87 21.94
N GLN A 89 -1.95 9.27 23.21
CA GLN A 89 -1.71 8.39 24.37
C GLN A 89 -0.31 7.74 24.44
N SER A 90 0.62 8.14 23.57
CA SER A 90 2.02 7.73 23.63
C SER A 90 2.92 8.98 23.65
N PRO A 91 3.14 9.59 24.84
CA PRO A 91 3.99 10.77 24.99
C PRO A 91 5.35 10.57 24.32
N ASP A 92 5.91 11.66 23.78
CA ASP A 92 7.21 11.68 23.11
C ASP A 92 7.36 10.73 21.92
N THR A 93 6.27 10.10 21.45
CA THR A 93 6.27 9.15 20.34
C THR A 93 5.67 9.80 19.11
N PHE A 94 6.41 9.70 18.01
CA PHE A 94 6.06 10.33 16.75
C PHE A 94 6.15 9.32 15.62
N MET A 95 5.42 9.62 14.55
CA MET A 95 5.41 8.85 13.32
C MET A 95 5.60 9.77 12.12
N LYS A 96 6.29 9.28 11.10
CA LYS A 96 6.33 9.89 9.76
C LYS A 96 5.86 8.90 8.72
N LEU A 97 5.14 9.38 7.71
CA LEU A 97 4.65 8.57 6.60
C LEU A 97 5.35 8.91 5.29
N PHE A 98 5.58 7.87 4.49
CA PHE A 98 6.30 7.99 3.23
C PHE A 98 5.76 7.04 2.16
N LEU A 99 5.87 7.46 0.90
CA LEU A 99 5.70 6.67 -0.31
C LEU A 99 7.09 6.34 -0.86
N PRO A 100 7.65 5.16 -0.58
CA PRO A 100 8.93 4.79 -1.15
C PRO A 100 8.81 4.65 -2.68
N PRO A 101 9.86 4.94 -3.45
CA PRO A 101 9.82 4.91 -4.91
C PRO A 101 9.82 3.49 -5.51
N ASP A 102 9.91 2.45 -4.68
CA ASP A 102 9.81 1.05 -5.14
C ASP A 102 8.36 0.71 -5.52
N THR A 103 8.20 -0.09 -6.57
CA THR A 103 6.88 -0.51 -7.06
C THR A 103 6.43 -1.76 -6.30
N MET A 104 5.24 -1.72 -5.70
CA MET A 104 4.63 -2.89 -5.09
C MET A 104 4.03 -3.81 -6.15
N THR A 105 4.14 -5.12 -5.95
CA THR A 105 3.46 -6.17 -6.74
C THR A 105 2.93 -7.27 -5.82
N LEU A 106 1.89 -7.99 -6.23
CA LEU A 106 1.34 -9.09 -5.42
C LEU A 106 2.35 -10.23 -5.20
N GLU A 107 3.29 -10.44 -6.14
CA GLU A 107 4.39 -11.41 -5.98
C GLU A 107 5.29 -11.11 -4.77
N LYS A 108 5.38 -9.83 -4.36
CA LYS A 108 6.17 -9.43 -3.20
C LYS A 108 5.41 -9.62 -1.88
N GLN A 109 4.13 -10.04 -1.92
CA GLN A 109 3.29 -10.14 -0.73
C GLN A 109 3.90 -11.01 0.36
N ASP A 110 4.50 -12.15 0.02
CA ASP A 110 5.02 -13.10 1.01
C ASP A 110 6.43 -12.76 1.50
N LEU A 111 7.11 -11.82 0.84
CA LEU A 111 8.44 -11.41 1.21
C LEU A 111 8.45 -10.68 2.56
N PHE A 112 9.60 -10.73 3.23
CA PHE A 112 9.85 -9.94 4.43
C PHE A 112 9.65 -8.45 4.11
N SER A 113 8.85 -7.75 4.94
CA SER A 113 8.47 -6.35 4.71
C SER A 113 7.99 -6.07 3.29
N TYR A 114 7.29 -7.03 2.67
CA TYR A 114 6.81 -6.96 1.30
C TYR A 114 7.91 -6.72 0.26
N GLY A 115 9.14 -7.18 0.52
CA GLY A 115 10.25 -7.09 -0.41
C GLY A 115 10.91 -5.72 -0.49
N ILE A 116 10.52 -4.76 0.36
CA ILE A 116 11.17 -3.46 0.41
C ILE A 116 12.62 -3.62 0.91
N THR A 117 13.57 -3.12 0.14
CA THR A 117 15.01 -3.21 0.49
C THR A 117 15.62 -1.85 0.80
N LYS A 118 14.99 -0.76 0.35
CA LYS A 118 15.48 0.61 0.51
C LYS A 118 14.51 1.42 1.36
N LEU A 119 14.66 1.29 2.67
CA LEU A 119 14.00 2.16 3.66
C LEU A 119 14.83 3.42 3.98
N ALA A 120 16.14 3.38 3.69
CA ALA A 120 17.08 4.40 4.12
C ALA A 120 16.96 5.69 3.30
N SER A 121 16.95 6.81 4.02
CA SER A 121 16.84 8.22 3.56
C SER A 121 15.42 8.73 3.30
N LEU A 122 14.41 8.17 3.97
CA LEU A 122 13.08 8.78 4.03
C LEU A 122 13.05 9.85 5.13
N ASP A 123 13.48 11.06 4.77
CA ASP A 123 13.44 12.25 5.62
C ASP A 123 12.78 13.46 4.93
N LYS A 124 12.43 13.30 3.65
CA LYS A 124 11.82 14.33 2.80
C LYS A 124 10.38 13.98 2.45
N PRO A 125 9.55 14.98 2.12
CA PRO A 125 8.22 14.75 1.57
C PRO A 125 8.27 13.78 0.39
N THR A 126 7.24 12.94 0.29
CA THR A 126 7.10 11.96 -0.80
C THR A 126 5.75 12.12 -1.46
N SER A 127 5.70 11.92 -2.77
CA SER A 127 4.48 12.06 -3.54
C SER A 127 4.43 11.03 -4.65
N PHE A 128 3.21 10.65 -5.03
CA PHE A 128 2.92 9.72 -6.09
C PHE A 128 1.73 10.25 -6.89
N SER A 129 1.82 10.26 -8.22
CA SER A 129 0.66 10.51 -9.08
C SER A 129 0.62 9.47 -10.20
N ARG A 130 -0.58 8.99 -10.50
CA ARG A 130 -0.83 8.05 -11.59
C ARG A 130 -2.26 8.17 -12.10
N ILE A 131 -2.39 8.23 -13.43
CA ILE A 131 -3.67 8.05 -14.11
C ILE A 131 -3.95 6.54 -14.21
N LEU A 132 -5.11 6.10 -13.73
CA LEU A 132 -5.65 4.77 -13.92
C LEU A 132 -6.73 4.79 -14.99
N LYS A 133 -6.54 4.05 -16.08
CA LYS A 133 -7.57 3.81 -17.09
C LYS A 133 -8.60 2.79 -16.58
N PRO A 134 -9.76 2.65 -17.25
CA PRO A 134 -10.68 1.55 -16.98
C PRO A 134 -9.96 0.21 -16.92
N GLU A 135 -10.32 -0.62 -15.94
CA GLU A 135 -9.77 -1.94 -15.66
C GLU A 135 -8.29 -1.97 -15.21
N GLU A 136 -7.65 -0.81 -15.06
CA GLU A 136 -6.30 -0.72 -14.51
C GLU A 136 -6.31 -0.66 -12.98
N GLU A 137 -5.18 -1.08 -12.42
CA GLU A 137 -4.92 -0.99 -10.99
C GLU A 137 -3.52 -0.46 -10.70
N CYS A 138 -3.38 0.06 -9.48
CA CYS A 138 -2.11 0.47 -8.94
C CYS A 138 -1.93 -0.11 -7.54
N LEU A 139 -0.77 -0.72 -7.31
CA LEU A 139 -0.28 -1.07 -5.98
C LEU A 139 0.87 -0.15 -5.62
N PHE A 140 0.87 0.36 -4.40
CA PHE A 140 1.95 1.18 -3.87
C PHE A 140 2.15 0.90 -2.39
N TYR A 141 3.39 1.09 -1.93
CA TYR A 141 3.73 0.98 -0.52
C TYR A 141 3.38 2.27 0.22
N VAL A 142 3.12 2.12 1.52
CA VAL A 142 3.19 3.21 2.49
C VAL A 142 4.05 2.74 3.66
N VAL A 143 5.04 3.55 4.03
CA VAL A 143 5.96 3.25 5.13
C VAL A 143 5.71 4.23 6.27
N ALA A 144 5.41 3.70 7.44
CA ALA A 144 5.34 4.44 8.69
C ALA A 144 6.64 4.22 9.48
N ILE A 145 7.38 5.28 9.77
CA ILE A 145 8.55 5.27 10.64
C ILE A 145 8.18 5.87 11.98
N PHE A 146 8.38 5.11 13.05
CA PHE A 146 8.08 5.51 14.43
C PHE A 146 9.39 5.75 15.19
N TYR A 147 9.39 6.75 16.06
CA TYR A 147 10.52 7.06 16.94
C TYR A 147 10.07 7.75 18.22
N GLN A 148 10.98 7.84 19.20
CA GLN A 148 10.75 8.53 20.45
C GLN A 148 11.76 9.64 20.69
N THR A 149 11.31 10.82 21.10
CA THR A 149 12.19 11.98 21.38
C THR A 149 12.89 11.87 22.74
N THR A 150 12.38 11.04 23.65
CA THR A 150 12.98 10.75 24.94
C THR A 150 13.28 9.25 25.06
N PRO A 151 14.32 8.86 25.83
CA PRO A 151 14.57 7.44 26.09
C PRO A 151 13.44 6.89 26.98
N SER A 152 12.73 5.88 26.49
CA SER A 152 11.72 5.15 27.24
C SER A 152 11.78 3.66 26.89
N PRO A 153 11.16 2.76 27.68
CA PRO A 153 11.08 1.36 27.31
C PRO A 153 10.42 1.17 25.94
N TRP A 154 10.89 0.18 25.16
CA TRP A 154 10.38 -0.13 23.83
C TRP A 154 8.85 -0.40 23.79
N HIS A 155 8.26 -0.76 24.93
CA HIS A 155 6.92 -1.34 25.05
C HIS A 155 5.80 -0.34 25.33
N ASN A 156 6.03 0.97 25.19
CA ASN A 156 4.90 1.90 25.14
C ASN A 156 4.02 1.51 23.94
N ASN A 157 2.69 1.61 24.10
CA ASN A 157 1.71 1.14 23.12
C ASN A 157 1.76 2.05 21.87
N ARG A 158 2.78 1.88 21.02
CA ARG A 158 3.05 2.77 19.88
C ARG A 158 1.97 2.74 18.82
N GLY A 159 1.09 1.75 18.90
CA GLY A 159 -0.05 1.68 18.00
C GLY A 159 0.33 1.39 16.56
N GLY A 160 -0.65 1.57 15.67
CA GLY A 160 -0.44 1.46 14.23
C GLY A 160 -0.31 0.04 13.71
N ASN A 161 -0.97 -0.93 14.34
CA ASN A 161 -1.00 -2.29 13.83
C ASN A 161 -1.76 -2.44 12.52
N ARG A 162 -2.53 -1.44 12.11
CA ARG A 162 -3.32 -1.47 10.88
C ARG A 162 -3.26 -0.09 10.27
N ALA A 163 -3.41 -0.04 8.96
CA ALA A 163 -3.58 1.21 8.25
C ALA A 163 -4.52 1.00 7.07
N GLU A 164 -5.21 2.05 6.69
CA GLU A 164 -6.15 2.04 5.60
C GLU A 164 -6.07 3.37 4.85
N LEU A 165 -6.05 3.28 3.52
CA LEU A 165 -6.40 4.38 2.66
C LEU A 165 -7.93 4.40 2.50
N VAL A 166 -8.52 5.55 2.77
CA VAL A 166 -9.97 5.78 2.73
C VAL A 166 -10.27 6.90 1.75
N LEU A 167 -11.30 6.71 0.94
CA LEU A 167 -11.83 7.72 0.02
C LEU A 167 -13.09 8.35 0.63
N GLU A 168 -13.06 9.66 0.81
CA GLU A 168 -14.20 10.46 1.25
C GLU A 168 -14.50 11.54 0.21
N GLY A 169 -15.56 11.34 -0.57
CA GLY A 169 -15.79 12.16 -1.77
C GLY A 169 -14.66 11.93 -2.78
N ASN A 170 -13.88 12.98 -3.04
CA ASN A 170 -12.68 12.90 -3.88
C ASN A 170 -11.39 12.90 -3.06
N ASP A 171 -11.46 13.13 -1.74
CA ASP A 171 -10.29 13.26 -0.89
C ASP A 171 -9.84 11.88 -0.37
N LEU A 172 -8.53 11.69 -0.30
CA LEU A 172 -7.90 10.49 0.23
C LEU A 172 -7.31 10.77 1.61
N TYR A 173 -7.67 9.92 2.56
CA TYR A 173 -7.18 9.95 3.93
C TYR A 173 -6.47 8.66 4.27
N TYR A 174 -5.38 8.76 5.02
CA TYR A 174 -4.66 7.62 5.56
C TYR A 174 -4.93 7.49 7.05
N ASN A 175 -5.60 6.40 7.45
CA ASN A 175 -5.94 6.14 8.84
C ASN A 175 -4.99 5.07 9.39
N ILE A 176 -4.63 5.22 10.66
CA ILE A 176 -3.75 4.32 11.41
C ILE A 176 -4.42 4.03 12.76
N PRO A 177 -5.49 3.20 12.76
CA PRO A 177 -6.26 2.94 13.95
C PRO A 177 -5.50 2.07 14.97
N PRO A 178 -5.88 2.18 16.27
CA PRO A 178 -6.88 3.10 16.82
C PRO A 178 -6.36 4.52 17.10
N GLN A 179 -5.10 4.83 16.77
CA GLN A 179 -4.44 6.05 17.25
C GLN A 179 -4.73 7.27 16.39
N ILE A 180 -4.73 7.13 15.07
CA ILE A 180 -4.88 8.26 14.14
C ILE A 180 -5.99 7.91 13.15
N ASN A 181 -7.07 8.67 13.17
CA ASN A 181 -8.27 8.32 12.41
C ASN A 181 -8.36 9.00 11.03
N SER A 182 -7.51 9.98 10.73
CA SER A 182 -7.57 10.70 9.46
C SER A 182 -6.32 11.56 9.27
N ILE A 183 -5.51 11.22 8.26
CA ILE A 183 -4.41 12.06 7.75
C ILE A 183 -4.72 12.33 6.30
N TYR A 184 -5.07 13.56 5.94
CA TYR A 184 -5.23 13.93 4.53
C TYR A 184 -3.93 13.64 3.77
N CYS A 185 -4.03 12.85 2.71
CA CYS A 185 -2.87 12.39 1.96
C CYS A 185 -3.03 12.51 0.44
N GLY A 186 -4.13 13.06 -0.06
CA GLY A 186 -4.30 13.19 -1.50
C GLY A 186 -5.75 13.25 -1.95
N GLN A 187 -5.96 12.95 -3.23
CA GLN A 187 -7.28 12.96 -3.86
C GLN A 187 -7.32 12.07 -5.11
N ILE A 188 -8.54 11.73 -5.54
CA ILE A 188 -8.86 11.15 -6.85
C ILE A 188 -9.56 12.22 -7.70
N ASN A 189 -9.00 12.51 -8.87
CA ASN A 189 -9.51 13.55 -9.77
C ASN A 189 -9.98 12.97 -11.11
N SER A 190 -11.01 13.58 -11.70
CA SER A 190 -11.26 13.41 -13.14
C SER A 190 -10.07 14.00 -13.89
N PRO A 191 -9.46 13.29 -14.84
CA PRO A 191 -8.26 13.76 -15.49
C PRO A 191 -8.56 14.89 -16.48
N PHE A 192 -9.85 15.11 -16.84
CA PHE A 192 -10.35 16.15 -17.74
C PHE A 192 -11.80 16.50 -17.40
#